data_AF-A0A934YGG2-F1
#
_entry.id   AF-A0A934YGG2-F1
#
_cell.length_a   1.000
_cell.length_b   1.000
_cell.length_c   1.000
_cell.angle_alpha   90.00
_cell.angle_beta   90.00
_cell.angle_gamma   90.00
#
_symmetry.space_group_name_H-M   'P 1'
#
loop_
_entity.id
_entity.type
_entity.pdbx_description
1 polymer ?
#
loop_
_entity_poly.entity_id
_entity_poly.type
_entity_poly.pdbx_seq_one_letter_code
_entity_poly.pdbx_strand_id
1 'polypeptide(L)'
;MMPLPEVTLVWLDGGGQVESRARPDAAQARALEAWATARGVRLVGLAQETRAPLPYSAPVVASIETSLTRGQDAIASLDGATADEALGAAETALAAHAELPQAPFLLAEVLRARALRATRLAPPNEAAARAALAEARGLDGGRVPGLGDPPEAPGPTAATVAIDLVARLAADDALLLDGRPLRPGPTNLEVSPEGANGGRWRARAEGEVARMNVTPGRHQLALVSSGALVWARWLTASEGLRVAVPVVRTACAPRDLAETRIQSGLAHPPPGALCGRWATARAAGPDVELATCTGSVCAPLVAWRVRAPEAPLAPRYVDQGFPTWAKWTTASAVTAILAGVVLVASGAFEAAPRTTRFTYGGLVER
;
A
#
# COMPACT_ATOMS: atom_id res chain seq x y z
N MET A 1 9.30 -24.42 -25.67
CA MET A 1 9.07 -23.00 -26.04
C MET A 1 9.56 -22.16 -24.87
N MET A 2 10.60 -21.35 -25.04
CA MET A 2 11.11 -20.50 -23.93
C MET A 2 10.15 -19.33 -23.70
N PRO A 3 9.85 -18.93 -22.45
CA PRO A 3 9.04 -17.75 -22.18
C PRO A 3 9.72 -16.50 -22.75
N LEU A 4 8.95 -15.63 -23.42
CA LEU A 4 9.47 -14.35 -23.91
C LEU A 4 9.86 -13.45 -22.73
N PRO A 5 10.96 -12.69 -22.83
CA PRO A 5 11.33 -11.72 -21.80
C PRO A 5 10.23 -10.66 -21.61
N GLU A 6 9.96 -10.32 -20.36
CA GLU A 6 8.97 -9.31 -19.98
C GLU A 6 9.58 -7.91 -20.02
N VAL A 7 8.83 -6.96 -20.57
CA VAL A 7 9.16 -5.53 -20.58
C VAL A 7 7.99 -4.78 -19.97
N THR A 8 8.24 -4.11 -18.86
CA THR A 8 7.25 -3.26 -18.20
C THR A 8 6.94 -2.05 -19.09
N LEU A 9 5.67 -1.85 -19.43
CA LEU A 9 5.18 -0.75 -20.25
C LEU A 9 4.61 0.38 -19.38
N VAL A 10 5.15 1.58 -19.55
CA VAL A 10 4.63 2.83 -19.00
C VAL A 10 3.91 3.60 -20.10
N TRP A 11 2.59 3.69 -20.00
CA TRP A 11 1.79 4.52 -20.90
C TRP A 11 1.75 5.96 -20.39
N LEU A 12 2.05 6.92 -21.26
CA LEU A 12 2.00 8.34 -20.97
C LEU A 12 0.81 8.99 -21.67
N ASP A 13 0.23 9.99 -21.02
CA ASP A 13 -0.84 10.80 -21.59
C ASP A 13 -0.33 11.72 -22.73
N GLY A 14 -1.23 12.50 -23.32
CA GLY A 14 -0.86 13.47 -24.37
C GLY A 14 0.08 14.59 -23.89
N GLY A 15 0.16 14.81 -22.56
CA GLY A 15 1.11 15.72 -21.92
C GLY A 15 2.48 15.08 -21.66
N GLY A 16 2.65 13.79 -21.96
CA GLY A 16 3.87 13.05 -21.71
C GLY A 16 4.10 12.73 -20.23
N GLN A 17 3.06 12.68 -19.41
CA GLN A 17 3.11 12.27 -18.00
C GLN A 17 2.48 10.89 -17.78
N VAL A 18 2.92 10.19 -16.74
CA VAL A 18 2.30 8.92 -16.34
C VAL A 18 0.93 9.20 -15.73
N GLU A 19 -0.13 8.85 -16.46
CA GLU A 19 -1.48 8.88 -15.92
C GLU A 19 -1.93 7.45 -15.64
N SER A 20 -2.13 7.13 -14.35
CA SER A 20 -2.49 5.77 -13.89
C SER A 20 -3.78 5.20 -14.52
N ARG A 21 -4.63 6.08 -15.09
CA ARG A 21 -5.89 5.74 -15.73
C ARG A 21 -5.84 5.80 -17.26
N ALA A 22 -4.82 6.42 -17.85
CA ALA A 22 -4.70 6.47 -19.30
C ALA A 22 -4.46 5.05 -19.82
N ARG A 23 -5.28 4.64 -20.78
CA ARG A 23 -5.17 3.34 -21.45
C ARG A 23 -4.99 3.58 -22.95
N PRO A 24 -4.14 2.79 -23.63
CA PRO A 24 -4.09 2.82 -25.07
C PRO A 24 -5.47 2.43 -25.63
N ASP A 25 -5.91 3.12 -26.68
CA ASP A 25 -7.08 2.70 -27.44
C ASP A 25 -6.82 1.38 -28.18
N ALA A 26 -7.83 0.86 -28.87
CA ALA A 26 -7.70 -0.41 -29.58
C ALA A 26 -6.65 -0.39 -30.70
N ALA A 27 -6.43 0.74 -31.37
CA ALA A 27 -5.42 0.86 -32.43
C ALA A 27 -4.01 0.92 -31.83
N GLN A 28 -3.83 1.70 -30.77
CA GLN A 28 -2.59 1.83 -30.03
C GLN A 28 -2.20 0.50 -29.37
N ALA A 29 -3.15 -0.23 -28.78
CA ALA A 29 -2.92 -1.55 -28.21
C ALA A 29 -2.40 -2.55 -29.25
N ARG A 30 -3.00 -2.56 -30.46
CA ARG A 30 -2.49 -3.38 -31.59
C ARG A 30 -1.09 -2.96 -32.02
N ALA A 31 -0.79 -1.67 -32.00
CA ALA A 31 0.54 -1.18 -32.34
C ALA A 31 1.61 -1.60 -31.34
N LEU A 32 1.28 -1.54 -30.04
CA LEU A 32 2.11 -2.04 -28.96
C LEU A 32 2.36 -3.55 -29.07
N GLU A 33 1.32 -4.33 -29.36
CA GLU A 33 1.42 -5.78 -29.53
C GLU A 33 2.28 -6.17 -30.74
N ALA A 34 2.09 -5.47 -31.87
CA ALA A 34 2.91 -5.66 -33.07
C ALA A 34 4.39 -5.33 -32.82
N TRP A 35 4.65 -4.23 -32.09
CA TRP A 35 6.01 -3.87 -31.67
C TRP A 35 6.62 -4.95 -30.76
N ALA A 36 5.86 -5.43 -29.77
CA ALA A 36 6.30 -6.44 -28.82
C ALA A 36 6.69 -7.75 -29.53
N THR A 37 5.83 -8.17 -30.47
CA THR A 37 6.04 -9.35 -31.31
C THR A 37 7.31 -9.20 -32.16
N ALA A 38 7.49 -8.05 -32.82
CA ALA A 38 8.67 -7.78 -33.65
C ALA A 38 9.98 -7.77 -32.84
N ARG A 39 9.91 -7.53 -31.53
CA ARG A 39 11.07 -7.55 -30.63
C ARG A 39 11.22 -8.84 -29.84
N GLY A 40 10.32 -9.81 -30.02
CA GLY A 40 10.30 -11.05 -29.24
C GLY A 40 10.20 -10.78 -27.74
N VAL A 41 9.42 -9.78 -27.33
CA VAL A 41 9.18 -9.45 -25.92
C VAL A 41 7.69 -9.53 -25.60
N ARG A 42 7.38 -9.70 -24.32
CA ARG A 42 6.02 -9.55 -23.81
C ARG A 42 5.90 -8.23 -23.08
N LEU A 43 5.00 -7.36 -23.53
CA LEU A 43 4.66 -6.15 -22.78
C LEU A 43 3.78 -6.52 -21.59
N VAL A 44 4.18 -6.06 -20.41
CA VAL A 44 3.40 -6.18 -19.19
C VAL A 44 3.09 -4.75 -18.76
N GLY A 45 1.82 -4.42 -18.58
CA GLY A 45 1.48 -3.11 -18.01
C GLY A 45 2.16 -2.95 -16.65
N LEU A 46 2.42 -1.72 -16.23
CA LEU A 46 2.79 -1.41 -14.84
C LEU A 46 1.88 -2.22 -13.91
N ALA A 47 2.42 -3.30 -13.32
CA ALA A 47 1.65 -4.16 -12.46
C ALA A 47 1.11 -3.27 -11.35
N GLN A 48 -0.21 -3.19 -11.19
CA GLN A 48 -0.75 -2.56 -9.99
C GLN A 48 -0.07 -3.27 -8.83
N GLU A 49 0.68 -2.52 -8.03
CA GLU A 49 1.39 -3.05 -6.90
C GLU A 49 0.32 -3.44 -5.87
N THR A 50 -0.32 -4.59 -6.07
CA THR A 50 -1.14 -5.22 -5.05
C THR A 50 -0.15 -5.81 -4.06
N ARG A 51 0.47 -4.95 -3.26
CA ARG A 51 1.16 -5.40 -2.07
C ARG A 51 0.11 -6.12 -1.24
N ALA A 52 0.33 -7.39 -0.99
CA ALA A 52 -0.50 -8.11 -0.04
C ALA A 52 -0.34 -7.36 1.29
N PRO A 53 -1.39 -6.72 1.83
CA PRO A 53 -1.29 -6.13 3.15
C PRO A 53 -0.88 -7.24 4.11
N LEU A 54 -0.04 -6.93 5.10
CA LEU A 54 0.21 -7.86 6.19
C LEU A 54 -1.15 -8.34 6.73
N PRO A 55 -1.36 -9.67 6.85
CA PRO A 55 -2.68 -10.20 7.08
C PRO A 55 -3.17 -9.79 8.47
N TYR A 56 -4.20 -8.96 8.52
CA TYR A 56 -4.92 -8.70 9.77
C TYR A 56 -5.59 -9.99 10.24
N SER A 57 -5.23 -10.45 11.44
CA SER A 57 -5.77 -11.66 12.04
C SER A 57 -6.80 -11.33 13.13
N ALA A 58 -8.08 -11.27 12.74
CA ALA A 58 -9.19 -11.08 13.70
C ALA A 58 -9.18 -12.11 14.85
N PRO A 59 -8.88 -13.42 14.62
CA PRO A 59 -8.81 -14.40 15.70
C PRO A 59 -7.71 -14.09 16.73
N VAL A 60 -6.55 -13.60 16.29
CA VAL A 60 -5.45 -13.22 17.20
C VAL A 60 -5.88 -12.06 18.09
N VAL A 61 -6.52 -11.04 17.51
CA VAL A 61 -7.03 -9.88 18.24
C VAL A 61 -8.04 -10.31 19.30
N ALA A 62 -9.02 -11.14 18.93
CA ALA A 62 -10.02 -11.65 19.86
C ALA A 62 -9.39 -12.47 21.01
N SER A 63 -8.33 -13.23 20.72
CA SER A 63 -7.58 -13.96 21.75
C SER A 63 -6.85 -13.03 22.72
N ILE A 64 -6.23 -11.95 22.22
CA ILE A 64 -5.55 -10.95 23.06
C ILE A 64 -6.56 -10.27 23.99
N GLU A 65 -7.69 -9.81 23.42
CA GLU A 65 -8.76 -9.15 24.18
C GLU A 65 -9.36 -10.08 25.24
N THR A 66 -9.59 -11.35 24.90
CA THR A 66 -10.08 -12.36 25.86
C THR A 66 -9.11 -12.54 27.03
N SER A 67 -7.81 -12.61 26.77
CA SER A 67 -6.78 -12.72 27.82
C SER A 67 -6.72 -11.45 28.68
N LEU A 68 -6.85 -10.27 28.08
CA LEU A 68 -6.88 -9.00 28.81
C LEU A 68 -8.09 -8.91 29.73
N THR A 69 -9.30 -9.22 29.24
CA THR A 69 -10.53 -9.25 30.06
C THR A 69 -10.40 -10.23 31.21
N ARG A 70 -9.88 -11.45 30.95
CA ARG A 70 -9.64 -12.45 32.00
C ARG A 70 -8.68 -11.93 33.08
N GLY A 71 -7.62 -11.23 32.69
CA GLY A 71 -6.68 -10.62 33.62
C GLY A 71 -7.34 -9.55 34.49
N GLN A 72 -8.21 -8.72 33.91
CA GLN A 72 -8.97 -7.70 34.63
C GLN A 72 -9.96 -8.30 35.62
N ASP A 73 -10.71 -9.33 35.21
CA ASP A 73 -11.64 -10.06 36.07
C ASP A 73 -10.90 -10.73 37.25
N ALA A 74 -9.74 -11.34 36.98
CA ALA A 74 -8.90 -11.94 38.01
C ALA A 74 -8.43 -10.90 39.05
N ILE A 75 -7.97 -9.73 38.60
CA ILE A 75 -7.62 -8.60 39.49
C ILE A 75 -8.81 -8.17 40.35
N ALA A 76 -10.01 -8.07 39.76
CA ALA A 76 -11.22 -7.70 40.49
C ALA A 76 -11.60 -8.73 41.56
N SER A 77 -11.35 -10.01 41.32
CA SER A 77 -11.56 -11.12 42.26
C SER A 77 -10.41 -11.35 43.26
N LEU A 78 -9.36 -10.52 43.22
CA LEU A 78 -8.14 -10.63 44.01
C LEU A 78 -7.29 -11.89 43.75
N ASP A 79 -7.43 -12.51 42.57
CA ASP A 79 -6.63 -13.65 42.13
C ASP A 79 -5.40 -13.18 41.34
N GLY A 80 -4.28 -13.05 42.04
CA GLY A 80 -3.03 -12.56 41.43
C GLY A 80 -2.38 -13.54 40.46
N ALA A 81 -2.48 -14.85 40.70
CA ALA A 81 -1.83 -15.84 39.84
C ALA A 81 -2.52 -15.91 38.47
N THR A 82 -3.85 -15.98 38.46
CA THR A 82 -4.64 -15.97 37.21
C THR A 82 -4.47 -14.64 36.46
N ALA A 83 -4.38 -13.51 37.18
CA ALA A 83 -4.11 -12.21 36.57
C ALA A 83 -2.75 -12.19 35.85
N ASP A 84 -1.69 -12.65 36.52
CA ASP A 84 -0.33 -12.65 35.97
C ASP A 84 -0.23 -13.58 34.73
N GLU A 85 -0.85 -14.76 34.78
CA GLU A 85 -0.91 -15.69 33.64
C GLU A 85 -1.63 -15.07 32.44
N ALA A 86 -2.84 -14.54 32.64
CA ALA A 86 -3.66 -13.99 31.57
C ALA A 86 -3.02 -12.75 30.92
N LEU A 87 -2.47 -11.83 31.73
CA LEU A 87 -1.76 -10.66 31.23
C LEU A 87 -0.45 -11.03 30.52
N GLY A 88 0.26 -12.05 31.01
CA GLY A 88 1.45 -12.60 30.34
C GLY A 88 1.13 -13.23 28.99
N ALA A 89 0.00 -13.93 28.87
CA ALA A 89 -0.47 -14.49 27.60
C ALA A 89 -0.82 -13.40 26.57
N ALA A 90 -1.52 -12.34 27.00
CA ALA A 90 -1.83 -11.20 26.14
C ALA A 90 -0.57 -10.49 25.64
N GLU A 91 0.41 -10.23 26.53
CA GLU A 91 1.68 -9.61 26.17
C GLU A 91 2.50 -10.47 25.19
N THR A 92 2.55 -11.78 25.42
CA THR A 92 3.28 -12.73 24.55
C THR A 92 2.68 -12.73 23.14
N ALA A 93 1.35 -12.77 23.04
CA ALA A 93 0.67 -12.69 21.76
C ALA A 93 0.93 -11.34 21.05
N LEU A 94 0.88 -10.22 21.77
CA LEU A 94 1.21 -8.91 21.21
C LEU A 94 2.65 -8.82 20.72
N ALA A 95 3.61 -9.38 21.47
CA ALA A 95 5.02 -9.43 21.08
C ALA A 95 5.25 -10.21 19.78
N ALA A 96 4.45 -11.26 19.52
CA ALA A 96 4.50 -12.04 18.30
C ALA A 96 3.82 -11.35 17.09
N HIS A 97 2.94 -10.37 17.34
CA HIS A 97 2.05 -9.79 16.33
C HIS A 97 2.19 -8.26 16.21
N ALA A 98 3.42 -7.81 15.92
CA ALA A 98 3.73 -6.40 15.70
C ALA A 98 3.03 -5.81 14.47
N GLU A 99 2.45 -6.63 13.59
CA GLU A 99 1.69 -6.20 12.43
C GLU A 99 0.27 -5.71 12.74
N LEU A 100 -0.24 -5.93 13.95
CA LEU A 100 -1.59 -5.47 14.30
C LEU A 100 -1.59 -3.95 14.49
N PRO A 101 -2.43 -3.18 13.77
CA PRO A 101 -2.47 -1.73 13.89
C PRO A 101 -2.78 -1.23 15.31
N GLN A 102 -3.55 -2.01 16.07
CA GLN A 102 -3.96 -1.69 17.44
C GLN A 102 -3.05 -2.29 18.52
N ALA A 103 -1.95 -2.99 18.15
CA ALA A 103 -1.08 -3.61 19.15
C ALA A 103 -0.46 -2.64 20.18
N PRO A 104 -0.04 -1.40 19.83
CA PRO A 104 0.47 -0.44 20.82
C PRO A 104 -0.57 -0.10 21.88
N PHE A 105 -1.80 0.12 21.44
CA PHE A 105 -2.93 0.39 22.32
C PHE A 105 -3.22 -0.81 23.23
N LEU A 106 -3.32 -2.02 22.67
CA LEU A 106 -3.57 -3.23 23.46
C LEU A 106 -2.44 -3.52 24.46
N LEU A 107 -1.18 -3.25 24.09
CA LEU A 107 -0.04 -3.38 25.00
C LEU A 107 -0.11 -2.33 26.13
N ALA A 108 -0.51 -1.10 25.82
CA ALA A 108 -0.75 -0.08 26.85
C ALA A 108 -1.84 -0.52 27.84
N GLU A 109 -2.93 -1.14 27.38
CA GLU A 109 -3.98 -1.67 28.26
C GLU A 109 -3.48 -2.84 29.14
N VAL A 110 -2.65 -3.74 28.60
CA VAL A 110 -1.98 -4.79 29.39
C VAL A 110 -1.11 -4.17 30.50
N LEU A 111 -0.34 -3.13 30.18
CA LEU A 111 0.52 -2.44 31.14
C LEU A 111 -0.29 -1.69 32.22
N ARG A 112 -1.43 -1.08 31.87
CA ARG A 112 -2.36 -0.51 32.85
C ARG A 112 -2.92 -1.56 33.80
N ALA A 113 -3.34 -2.71 33.27
CA ALA A 113 -3.83 -3.82 34.08
C ALA A 113 -2.72 -4.35 35.03
N ARG A 114 -1.47 -4.42 34.56
CA ARG A 114 -0.31 -4.74 35.43
C ARG A 114 -0.09 -3.71 36.53
N ALA A 115 -0.22 -2.43 36.22
CA ALA A 115 -0.13 -1.40 37.24
C ALA A 115 -1.23 -1.54 38.31
N LEU A 116 -2.46 -1.82 37.88
CA LEU A 116 -3.58 -2.08 38.79
C LEU A 116 -3.34 -3.33 39.66
N ARG A 117 -2.84 -4.41 39.06
CA ARG A 117 -2.44 -5.63 39.78
C ARG A 117 -1.39 -5.32 40.85
N ALA A 118 -0.38 -4.53 40.49
CA ALA A 118 0.72 -4.18 41.39
C ALA A 118 0.29 -3.30 42.57
N THR A 119 -0.76 -2.49 42.43
CA THR A 119 -1.28 -1.67 43.55
C THR A 119 -2.34 -2.38 44.39
N ARG A 120 -3.19 -3.22 43.76
CA ARG A 120 -4.33 -3.86 44.45
C ARG A 120 -4.02 -5.18 45.13
N LEU A 121 -3.10 -5.98 44.58
CA LEU A 121 -2.85 -7.34 45.05
C LEU A 121 -1.56 -7.43 45.86
N ALA A 122 -1.56 -8.32 46.85
CA ALA A 122 -0.38 -8.53 47.68
C ALA A 122 0.71 -9.35 46.94
N PRO A 123 2.00 -9.02 47.14
CA PRO A 123 2.49 -7.82 47.81
C PRO A 123 2.35 -6.58 46.90
N PRO A 124 1.91 -5.42 47.45
CA PRO A 124 1.82 -4.20 46.67
C PRO A 124 3.22 -3.73 46.24
N ASN A 125 3.32 -3.23 45.02
CA ASN A 125 4.56 -2.75 44.41
C ASN A 125 4.32 -1.47 43.60
N GLU A 126 4.29 -0.34 44.31
CA GLU A 126 4.10 1.00 43.74
C GLU A 126 5.14 1.38 42.68
N ALA A 127 6.38 0.89 42.82
CA ALA A 127 7.44 1.16 41.85
C ALA A 127 7.14 0.47 40.50
N ALA A 128 6.73 -0.80 40.54
CA ALA A 128 6.32 -1.53 39.34
C ALA A 128 5.07 -0.91 38.70
N ALA A 129 4.10 -0.47 39.51
CA ALA A 129 2.92 0.21 39.01
C ALA A 129 3.25 1.50 38.26
N ARG A 130 4.11 2.35 38.84
CA ARG A 130 4.57 3.58 38.17
C ARG A 130 5.32 3.31 36.88
N ALA A 131 6.21 2.30 36.87
CA ALA A 131 6.97 1.93 35.68
C ALA A 131 6.04 1.46 34.54
N ALA A 132 5.07 0.58 34.84
CA ALA A 132 4.12 0.09 33.85
C ALA A 132 3.22 1.21 33.30
N LEU A 133 2.77 2.14 34.15
CA LEU A 133 2.01 3.31 33.69
C LEU A 133 2.83 4.25 32.81
N ALA A 134 4.11 4.46 33.13
CA ALA A 134 4.99 5.29 32.31
C ALA A 134 5.19 4.68 30.91
N GLU A 135 5.40 3.37 30.82
CA GLU A 135 5.51 2.66 29.55
C GLU A 135 4.19 2.69 28.75
N ALA A 136 3.04 2.48 29.41
CA ALA A 136 1.73 2.55 28.76
C ALA A 136 1.47 3.91 28.09
N ARG A 137 1.86 5.01 28.74
CA ARG A 137 1.72 6.38 28.19
C ARG A 137 2.62 6.61 26.98
N GLY A 138 3.80 6.01 26.96
CA GLY A 138 4.70 6.08 25.82
C GLY A 138 4.07 5.49 24.56
N LEU A 139 3.35 4.37 24.71
CA LEU A 139 2.72 3.63 23.61
C LEU A 139 1.48 4.31 23.03
N ASP A 140 0.56 4.81 23.86
CA ASP A 140 -0.66 5.45 23.32
C ASP A 140 -0.56 6.98 23.21
N GLY A 141 0.63 7.51 23.49
CA GLY A 141 1.01 8.91 23.43
C GLY A 141 0.14 9.81 24.30
N GLY A 142 -0.08 9.39 25.54
CA GLY A 142 -0.73 10.17 26.59
C GLY A 142 -2.24 10.31 26.39
N ARG A 143 -2.94 9.21 26.08
CA ARG A 143 -4.42 9.20 26.06
C ARG A 143 -4.99 9.95 27.28
N VAL A 144 -6.11 10.65 27.05
CA VAL A 144 -6.86 11.31 28.13
C VAL A 144 -7.11 10.31 29.26
N PRO A 145 -6.69 10.61 30.50
CA PRO A 145 -6.88 9.72 31.64
C PRO A 145 -8.32 9.23 31.74
N GLY A 146 -8.50 7.94 32.00
CA GLY A 146 -9.81 7.35 32.26
C GLY A 146 -10.38 7.81 33.60
N LEU A 147 -11.69 7.61 33.79
CA LEU A 147 -12.33 7.87 35.08
C LEU A 147 -11.70 6.97 36.14
N GLY A 148 -11.00 7.56 37.12
CA GLY A 148 -10.30 6.84 38.18
C GLY A 148 -8.79 6.71 38.00
N ASP A 149 -8.23 7.15 36.88
CA ASP A 149 -6.79 7.34 36.77
C ASP A 149 -6.36 8.50 37.68
N PRO A 150 -5.29 8.35 38.48
CA PRO A 150 -4.82 9.44 39.32
C PRO A 150 -4.45 10.65 38.45
N PRO A 151 -4.73 11.89 38.91
CA PRO A 151 -4.35 13.08 38.18
C PRO A 151 -2.85 13.03 37.89
N GLU A 152 -2.51 13.37 36.65
CA GLU A 152 -1.14 13.30 36.17
C GLU A 152 -0.26 14.22 37.01
N ALA A 153 0.56 13.63 37.89
CA ALA A 153 1.69 14.35 38.44
C ALA A 153 2.54 14.78 37.24
N PRO A 154 2.95 16.06 37.14
CA PRO A 154 3.84 16.52 36.07
C PRO A 154 5.09 15.64 36.11
N GLY A 155 5.14 14.69 35.18
CA GLY A 155 6.26 13.78 35.08
C GLY A 155 7.51 14.56 34.71
N PRO A 156 8.72 14.05 35.02
CA PRO A 156 9.91 14.57 34.38
C PRO A 156 9.66 14.61 32.87
N THR A 157 10.00 15.74 32.23
CA THR A 157 9.96 15.88 30.76
C THR A 157 10.55 14.61 30.20
N ALA A 158 9.71 13.78 29.55
CA ALA A 158 10.07 12.41 29.26
C ALA A 158 11.42 12.45 28.53
N ALA A 159 12.43 11.76 29.09
CA ALA A 159 13.76 11.72 28.50
C ALA A 159 13.58 11.22 27.07
N THR A 160 13.77 12.10 26.11
CA THR A 160 13.54 11.74 24.72
C THR A 160 14.82 11.10 24.20
N VAL A 161 14.70 9.89 23.66
CA VAL A 161 15.83 9.22 23.01
C VAL A 161 15.74 9.41 21.51
N ALA A 162 16.88 9.76 20.92
CA ALA A 162 17.05 9.86 19.48
C ALA A 162 17.11 8.46 18.86
N ILE A 163 16.14 8.13 17.99
CA ILE A 163 16.20 6.93 17.14
C ILE A 163 16.64 7.34 15.75
N ASP A 164 17.73 6.75 15.24
CA ASP A 164 18.19 6.93 13.86
C ASP A 164 17.50 5.88 12.96
N LEU A 165 16.59 6.32 12.10
CA LEU A 165 15.94 5.46 11.10
C LEU A 165 16.68 5.52 9.77
N VAL A 166 17.22 4.38 9.32
CA VAL A 166 17.80 4.28 7.98
C VAL A 166 16.75 3.66 7.06
N ALA A 167 16.10 4.50 6.26
CA ALA A 167 15.07 4.07 5.31
C ALA A 167 15.18 4.84 3.99
N ARG A 168 14.97 4.17 2.86
CA ARG A 168 14.72 4.83 1.56
C ARG A 168 13.23 4.78 1.25
N LEU A 169 12.48 5.62 1.93
CA LEU A 169 11.02 5.73 1.78
C LEU A 169 10.67 6.31 0.41
N ALA A 170 9.65 5.75 -0.22
CA ALA A 170 8.96 6.41 -1.33
C ALA A 170 8.08 7.56 -0.82
N ALA A 171 7.61 8.43 -1.71
CA ALA A 171 6.78 9.59 -1.35
C ALA A 171 5.41 9.20 -0.73
N ASP A 172 4.94 7.98 -1.01
CA ASP A 172 3.71 7.39 -0.50
C ASP A 172 3.94 6.36 0.63
N ASP A 173 5.20 6.18 1.03
CA ASP A 173 5.52 5.40 2.22
C ASP A 173 5.33 6.27 3.47
N ALA A 174 4.77 5.66 4.51
CA ALA A 174 4.61 6.25 5.82
C ALA A 174 5.23 5.33 6.86
N LEU A 175 6.14 5.86 7.66
CA LEU A 175 6.53 5.21 8.90
C LEU A 175 5.55 5.58 9.99
N LEU A 176 5.08 4.59 10.72
CA LEU A 176 4.22 4.76 11.88
C LEU A 176 5.00 4.37 13.13
N LEU A 177 4.99 5.22 14.14
CA LEU A 177 5.40 4.90 15.49
C LEU A 177 4.15 4.79 16.35
N ASP A 178 3.92 3.61 16.92
CA ASP A 178 2.73 3.32 17.72
C ASP A 178 1.42 3.68 17.03
N GLY A 179 1.34 3.39 15.72
CA GLY A 179 0.18 3.72 14.88
C GLY A 179 0.09 5.19 14.46
N ARG A 180 0.97 6.07 14.92
CA ARG A 180 0.99 7.50 14.55
C ARG A 180 2.00 7.76 13.43
N PRO A 181 1.63 8.50 12.36
CA PRO A 181 2.55 8.79 11.28
C PRO A 181 3.71 9.66 11.78
N LEU A 182 4.92 9.20 11.54
CA LEU A 182 6.13 9.97 11.71
C LEU A 182 6.19 11.00 10.61
N ARG A 183 5.80 12.23 10.94
CA ARG A 183 6.06 13.37 10.06
C ARG A 183 7.52 13.74 10.23
N PRO A 184 8.34 13.73 9.16
CA PRO A 184 9.64 14.39 9.22
C PRO A 184 9.38 15.88 9.47
N GLY A 185 9.51 16.31 10.72
CA GLY A 185 9.38 17.71 11.10
C GLY A 185 10.66 18.48 10.74
N PRO A 186 10.56 19.80 10.49
CA PRO A 186 11.74 20.63 10.26
C PRO A 186 12.65 20.75 11.50
N THR A 187 12.19 20.31 12.67
CA THR A 187 12.87 20.51 13.97
C THR A 187 13.53 19.26 14.56
N ASN A 188 13.29 18.07 14.00
CA ASN A 188 13.88 16.82 14.51
C ASN A 188 14.81 16.11 13.51
N LEU A 189 15.00 16.72 12.34
CA LEU A 189 15.97 16.31 11.34
C LEU A 189 16.92 17.49 11.18
N GLU A 190 18.08 17.44 11.85
CA GLU A 190 19.23 18.26 11.43
C GLU A 190 19.63 17.78 10.03
N VAL A 191 18.88 18.20 9.01
CA VAL A 191 19.37 18.22 7.65
C VAL A 191 20.25 19.45 7.58
N SER A 192 21.56 19.24 7.46
CA SER A 192 22.51 20.31 7.19
C SER A 192 21.97 21.16 6.01
N PRO A 193 21.66 22.46 6.22
CA PRO A 193 20.94 23.23 5.23
C PRO A 193 21.89 23.76 4.16
N GLU A 194 21.85 23.18 2.97
CA GLU A 194 22.17 23.90 1.74
C GLU A 194 20.90 23.99 0.87
N GLY A 195 20.18 25.11 0.97
CA GLY A 195 19.14 25.50 0.00
C GLY A 195 17.75 25.71 0.61
N ALA A 196 17.51 26.92 1.13
CA ALA A 196 16.18 27.40 1.48
C ALA A 196 15.43 27.84 0.21
N ASN A 197 14.34 27.17 -0.14
CA ASN A 197 13.15 27.77 -0.75
C ASN A 197 12.01 26.72 -0.79
N GLY A 198 10.83 27.14 -0.35
CA GLY A 198 9.65 26.30 -0.13
C GLY A 198 9.40 25.31 -1.27
N GLY A 199 9.52 24.02 -0.95
CA GLY A 199 9.41 22.93 -1.92
C GLY A 199 8.82 21.69 -1.27
N ARG A 200 7.88 21.08 -1.99
CA ARG A 200 7.46 19.69 -1.80
C ARG A 200 8.73 18.83 -1.69
N TRP A 201 8.92 18.15 -0.54
CA TRP A 201 10.15 17.41 -0.27
C TRP A 201 10.34 16.27 -1.28
N ARG A 202 11.52 16.22 -1.89
CA ARG A 202 12.01 15.08 -2.68
C ARG A 202 13.06 14.37 -1.82
N ALA A 203 12.85 13.10 -1.50
CA ALA A 203 13.87 12.28 -0.87
C ALA A 203 15.12 12.29 -1.76
N ARG A 204 16.24 12.83 -1.25
CA ARG A 204 17.52 12.76 -1.97
C ARG A 204 18.13 11.39 -1.71
N ALA A 205 18.73 10.83 -2.74
CA ALA A 205 19.24 9.47 -2.76
C ALA A 205 20.28 9.22 -1.64
N GLU A 206 20.14 8.04 -1.03
CA GLU A 206 21.10 7.36 -0.13
C GLU A 206 21.23 7.88 1.30
N GLY A 207 20.54 7.21 2.24
CA GLY A 207 20.94 7.20 3.64
C GLY A 207 20.35 8.28 4.54
N GLU A 208 19.15 8.78 4.26
CA GLU A 208 18.46 9.69 5.19
C GLU A 208 18.24 9.00 6.54
N VAL A 209 18.85 9.58 7.57
CA VAL A 209 18.64 9.23 8.97
C VAL A 209 17.55 10.14 9.51
N ALA A 210 16.35 9.61 9.71
CA ALA A 210 15.33 10.37 10.46
C ALA A 210 15.62 10.21 11.95
N ARG A 211 15.78 11.33 12.67
CA ARG A 211 15.88 11.35 14.12
C ARG A 211 14.53 11.70 14.72
N MET A 212 14.12 10.96 15.74
CA MET A 212 12.91 11.24 16.49
C MET A 212 13.16 11.16 17.98
N ASN A 213 12.37 11.92 18.72
CA ASN A 213 12.39 11.98 20.18
C ASN A 213 11.22 11.16 20.71
N VAL A 214 11.51 10.02 21.35
CA VAL A 214 10.50 9.14 21.94
C VAL A 214 10.78 8.86 23.41
N THR A 215 9.76 8.48 24.17
CA THR A 215 9.95 8.02 25.54
C THR A 215 10.81 6.76 25.57
N PRO A 216 11.59 6.48 26.63
CA PRO A 216 12.28 5.20 26.73
C PRO A 216 11.26 4.09 26.99
N GLY A 217 11.44 2.93 26.37
CA GLY A 217 10.51 1.80 26.53
C GLY A 217 10.20 1.07 25.23
N ARG A 218 9.23 0.16 25.25
CA ARG A 218 8.81 -0.54 24.03
C ARG A 218 7.95 0.36 23.16
N HIS A 219 8.19 0.28 21.85
CA HIS A 219 7.41 0.96 20.81
C HIS A 219 7.24 0.04 19.61
N GLN A 220 6.13 0.20 18.89
CA GLN A 220 5.91 -0.44 17.61
C GLN A 220 6.38 0.51 16.50
N LEU A 221 7.26 0.03 15.64
CA LEU A 221 7.59 0.71 14.38
C LEU A 221 6.98 -0.08 13.22
N ALA A 222 6.24 0.62 12.37
CA ALA A 222 5.57 0.06 11.22
C ALA A 222 5.90 0.86 9.95
N LEU A 223 5.97 0.18 8.81
CA LEU A 223 6.08 0.76 7.50
C LEU A 223 4.80 0.45 6.72
N VAL A 224 4.09 1.51 6.36
CA VAL A 224 2.96 1.48 5.43
C VAL A 224 3.43 2.00 4.09
N SER A 225 3.04 1.34 3.02
CA SER A 225 3.41 1.73 1.66
C SER A 225 2.20 1.62 0.75
N SER A 226 1.89 2.70 0.04
CA SER A 226 0.67 2.81 -0.77
C SER A 226 -0.61 2.44 0.01
N GLY A 227 -0.64 2.73 1.31
CA GLY A 227 -1.76 2.41 2.21
C GLY A 227 -1.80 0.97 2.76
N ALA A 228 -0.88 0.08 2.35
CA ALA A 228 -0.77 -1.28 2.88
C ALA A 228 0.37 -1.38 3.91
N LEU A 229 0.13 -2.06 5.03
CA LEU A 229 1.18 -2.37 6.00
C LEU A 229 2.11 -3.45 5.40
N VAL A 230 3.40 -3.15 5.26
CA VAL A 230 4.38 -4.03 4.61
C VAL A 230 5.46 -4.56 5.53
N TRP A 231 5.66 -3.90 6.67
CA TRP A 231 6.60 -4.32 7.70
C TRP A 231 6.20 -3.73 9.04
N ALA A 232 6.42 -4.47 10.12
CA ALA A 232 6.28 -3.96 11.47
C ALA A 232 7.19 -4.72 12.44
N ARG A 233 7.61 -4.07 13.51
CA ARG A 233 8.47 -4.64 14.56
C ARG A 233 8.33 -3.89 15.88
N TRP A 234 8.43 -4.63 16.98
CA TRP A 234 8.67 -4.05 18.30
C TRP A 234 10.14 -3.68 18.49
N LEU A 235 10.38 -2.47 18.97
CA LEU A 235 11.69 -1.96 19.38
C LEU A 235 11.66 -1.51 20.84
N THR A 236 12.80 -1.53 21.50
CA THR A 236 12.97 -0.93 22.82
C THR A 236 13.80 0.34 22.65
N ALA A 237 13.14 1.48 22.72
CA ALA A 237 13.75 2.79 22.59
C ALA A 237 14.71 3.04 23.76
N SER A 238 15.97 3.27 23.41
CA SER A 238 17.06 3.67 24.30
C SER A 238 17.94 4.70 23.59
N GLU A 239 18.78 5.41 24.34
CA GLU A 239 19.69 6.39 23.75
C GLU A 239 20.60 5.75 22.69
N GLY A 240 20.74 6.41 21.54
CA GLY A 240 21.58 5.95 20.44
C GLY A 240 21.05 4.75 19.65
N LEU A 241 19.79 4.34 19.85
CA LEU A 241 19.19 3.24 19.09
C LEU A 241 19.17 3.57 17.59
N ARG A 242 19.72 2.68 16.77
CA ARG A 242 19.64 2.75 15.31
C ARG A 242 18.81 1.60 14.76
N VAL A 243 17.84 1.92 13.90
CA VAL A 243 16.96 0.93 13.29
C VAL A 243 17.03 1.04 11.78
N ALA A 244 17.50 -0.01 11.14
CA ALA A 244 17.39 -0.17 9.69
C ALA A 244 15.97 -0.67 9.38
N VAL A 245 15.20 0.14 8.65
CA VAL A 245 13.89 -0.28 8.15
C VAL A 245 14.11 -0.98 6.81
N PRO A 246 13.64 -2.22 6.62
CA PRO A 246 13.86 -2.93 5.38
C PRO A 246 13.18 -2.17 4.23
N VAL A 247 13.99 -1.85 3.22
CA VAL A 247 13.50 -1.30 1.96
C VAL A 247 12.95 -2.46 1.15
N VAL A 248 11.66 -2.75 1.32
CA VAL A 248 10.97 -3.73 0.47
C VAL A 248 10.64 -3.03 -0.85
N ARG A 249 11.58 -3.01 -1.79
CA ARG A 249 11.33 -2.60 -3.17
C ARG A 249 11.18 -3.85 -4.02
N THR A 250 9.98 -4.07 -4.55
CA THR A 250 9.83 -4.95 -5.71
C THR A 250 10.58 -4.30 -6.88
N ALA A 251 11.40 -5.06 -7.60
CA ALA A 251 12.07 -4.55 -8.78
C ALA A 251 11.01 -4.02 -9.77
N CYS A 252 11.15 -2.75 -10.17
CA CYS A 252 10.27 -2.08 -11.11
C CYS A 252 8.80 -1.93 -10.69
N ALA A 253 8.56 -1.32 -9.53
CA ALA A 253 7.22 -0.93 -9.13
C ALA A 253 6.71 0.25 -9.99
N PRO A 254 5.39 0.42 -10.17
CA PRO A 254 4.82 1.60 -10.85
C PRO A 254 5.36 2.93 -10.35
N ARG A 255 5.59 3.05 -9.04
CA ARG A 255 6.17 4.26 -8.46
C ARG A 255 7.60 4.55 -8.91
N ASP A 256 8.39 3.53 -9.25
CA ASP A 256 9.76 3.71 -9.75
C ASP A 256 9.77 4.40 -11.12
N LEU A 257 8.63 4.41 -11.81
CA LEU A 257 8.46 5.02 -13.12
C LEU A 257 7.40 6.13 -13.14
N ALA A 258 6.70 6.40 -12.03
CA ALA A 258 5.55 7.32 -11.98
C ALA A 258 5.89 8.77 -12.33
N GLU A 259 7.14 9.19 -12.12
CA GLU A 259 7.62 10.53 -12.49
C GLU A 259 8.26 10.58 -13.89
N THR A 260 8.16 9.50 -14.67
CA THR A 260 8.68 9.47 -16.03
C THR A 260 7.97 10.51 -16.87
N ARG A 261 8.75 11.34 -17.57
CA ARG A 261 8.23 12.39 -18.45
C ARG A 261 8.93 12.38 -19.80
N ILE A 262 8.23 12.77 -20.85
CA ILE A 262 8.87 13.04 -22.14
C ILE A 262 9.24 14.51 -22.24
N GLN A 263 10.51 14.80 -22.49
CA GLN A 263 11.01 16.15 -22.75
C GLN A 263 11.97 16.11 -23.94
N SER A 264 11.69 16.96 -24.93
CA SER A 264 12.50 17.07 -26.16
C SER A 264 12.68 15.75 -26.93
N GLY A 265 11.61 14.93 -27.00
CA GLY A 265 11.64 13.66 -27.72
C GLY A 265 12.38 12.52 -27.00
N LEU A 266 12.79 12.74 -25.75
CA LEU A 266 13.44 11.74 -24.91
C LEU A 266 12.61 11.46 -23.66
N ALA A 267 12.59 10.21 -23.24
CA ALA A 267 12.01 9.81 -21.98
C ALA A 267 13.02 10.06 -20.84
N HIS A 268 12.58 10.77 -19.82
CA HIS A 268 13.34 11.08 -18.60
C HIS A 268 12.69 10.36 -17.43
N PRO A 269 13.17 9.16 -17.07
CA PRO A 269 12.75 8.50 -15.85
C PRO A 269 13.22 9.26 -14.61
N PRO A 270 12.61 9.01 -13.44
CA PRO A 270 13.14 9.51 -12.19
C PRO A 270 14.57 8.98 -11.93
N PRO A 271 15.44 9.78 -11.30
CA PRO A 271 16.76 9.32 -10.88
C PRO A 271 16.64 8.07 -9.98
N GLY A 272 17.45 7.05 -10.26
CA GLY A 272 17.46 5.83 -9.45
C GLY A 272 16.31 4.86 -9.72
N ALA A 273 15.62 4.97 -10.87
CA ALA A 273 14.68 3.94 -11.33
C ALA A 273 15.34 2.55 -11.34
N LEU A 274 14.83 1.64 -10.52
CA LEU A 274 15.40 0.30 -10.33
C LEU A 274 14.93 -0.72 -11.38
N CYS A 275 14.21 -0.25 -12.40
CA CYS A 275 13.71 -1.10 -13.47
C CYS A 275 14.85 -1.59 -14.36
N GLY A 276 15.11 -2.90 -14.35
CA GLY A 276 16.14 -3.50 -15.20
C GLY A 276 15.90 -3.20 -16.69
N ARG A 277 14.73 -3.54 -17.22
CA ARG A 277 14.31 -3.23 -18.60
C ARG A 277 12.84 -2.83 -18.61
N TRP A 278 12.53 -1.73 -19.29
CA TRP A 278 11.16 -1.22 -19.41
C TRP A 278 11.02 -0.41 -20.70
N ALA A 279 9.80 -0.06 -21.06
CA ALA A 279 9.49 0.79 -22.19
C ALA A 279 8.49 1.86 -21.79
N THR A 280 8.60 3.04 -22.39
CA THR A 280 7.57 4.07 -22.33
C THR A 280 6.95 4.28 -23.68
N ALA A 281 5.65 4.56 -23.68
CA ALA A 281 4.87 4.77 -24.87
C ALA A 281 3.90 5.93 -24.70
N ARG A 282 3.63 6.66 -25.78
CA ARG A 282 2.55 7.64 -25.84
C ARG A 282 1.80 7.58 -27.15
N ALA A 283 0.60 8.13 -27.16
CA ALA A 283 -0.18 8.34 -28.37
C ALA A 283 0.51 9.35 -29.31
N ALA A 284 0.56 9.03 -30.60
CA ALA A 284 0.96 9.93 -31.68
C ALA A 284 -0.09 9.84 -32.81
N GLY A 285 -1.31 10.28 -32.51
CA GLY A 285 -2.48 10.04 -33.36
C GLY A 285 -2.86 8.54 -33.37
N PRO A 286 -2.99 7.89 -34.54
CA PRO A 286 -3.23 6.45 -34.62
C PRO A 286 -1.97 5.61 -34.38
N ASP A 287 -0.80 6.26 -34.31
CA ASP A 287 0.49 5.61 -34.08
C ASP A 287 0.87 5.66 -32.59
N VAL A 288 1.90 4.90 -32.23
CA VAL A 288 2.53 4.97 -30.91
C VAL A 288 3.98 5.39 -31.06
N GLU A 289 4.43 6.33 -30.23
CA GLU A 289 5.85 6.60 -30.06
C GLU A 289 6.36 5.80 -28.87
N LEU A 290 7.45 5.04 -29.07
CA LEU A 290 8.02 4.18 -28.03
C LEU A 290 9.49 4.47 -27.80
N ALA A 291 9.92 4.40 -26.54
CA ALA A 291 11.31 4.36 -26.15
C ALA A 291 11.56 3.16 -25.23
N THR A 292 12.62 2.41 -25.50
CA THR A 292 13.10 1.35 -24.59
C THR A 292 14.11 1.92 -23.61
N CYS A 293 14.05 1.48 -22.37
CA CYS A 293 14.88 1.98 -21.29
C CYS A 293 15.51 0.83 -20.50
N THR A 294 16.71 1.09 -19.96
CA THR A 294 17.45 0.20 -19.05
C THR A 294 17.88 1.03 -17.85
N GLY A 295 17.34 0.73 -16.66
CA GLY A 295 17.49 1.61 -15.50
C GLY A 295 16.95 3.01 -15.78
N SER A 296 17.81 4.02 -15.63
CA SER A 296 17.49 5.43 -15.89
C SER A 296 17.86 5.92 -17.30
N VAL A 297 18.32 5.04 -18.19
CA VAL A 297 18.76 5.42 -19.55
C VAL A 297 17.73 4.95 -20.57
N CYS A 298 17.26 5.87 -21.40
CA CYS A 298 16.26 5.61 -22.44
C CYS A 298 16.81 5.90 -23.85
N ALA A 299 16.42 5.08 -24.82
CA ALA A 299 16.61 5.37 -26.23
C ALA A 299 15.70 6.53 -26.69
N PRO A 300 15.99 7.17 -27.84
CA PRO A 300 15.06 8.09 -28.48
C PRO A 300 13.69 7.48 -28.76
N LEU A 301 12.64 8.30 -28.72
CA LEU A 301 11.31 7.88 -29.14
C LEU A 301 11.30 7.54 -30.63
N VAL A 302 10.77 6.36 -30.96
CA VAL A 302 10.58 5.89 -32.33
C VAL A 302 9.09 5.75 -32.59
N ALA A 303 8.61 6.39 -33.66
CA ALA A 303 7.24 6.20 -34.14
C ALA A 303 7.07 4.78 -34.68
N TRP A 304 6.06 4.08 -34.18
CA TRP A 304 5.68 2.75 -34.63
C TRP A 304 4.26 2.78 -35.16
N ARG A 305 4.14 2.47 -36.46
CA ARG A 305 2.87 2.39 -37.18
C ARG A 305 2.64 0.95 -37.60
N VAL A 306 1.53 0.37 -37.17
CA VAL A 306 1.01 -0.84 -37.82
C VAL A 306 0.45 -0.39 -39.15
N ARG A 307 1.10 -0.77 -40.24
CA ARG A 307 0.43 -0.68 -41.54
C ARG A 307 -0.82 -1.52 -41.41
N ALA A 308 -1.99 -0.89 -41.53
CA ALA A 308 -3.22 -1.64 -41.70
C ALA A 308 -2.94 -2.67 -42.81
N PRO A 309 -3.27 -3.96 -42.61
CA PRO A 309 -3.17 -4.91 -43.71
C PRO A 309 -3.88 -4.25 -44.89
N GLU A 310 -3.15 -4.08 -46.00
CA GLU A 310 -3.75 -3.63 -47.25
C GLU A 310 -5.00 -4.47 -47.40
N ALA A 311 -6.18 -3.83 -47.37
CA ALA A 311 -7.44 -4.55 -47.31
C ALA A 311 -7.34 -5.64 -48.38
N PRO A 312 -7.45 -6.94 -47.99
CA PRO A 312 -7.27 -8.01 -48.96
C PRO A 312 -8.19 -7.65 -50.11
N LEU A 313 -7.61 -7.51 -51.32
CA LEU A 313 -8.31 -7.05 -52.54
C LEU A 313 -9.73 -7.59 -52.45
N ALA A 314 -10.69 -6.70 -52.16
CA ALA A 314 -12.03 -7.13 -51.83
C ALA A 314 -12.44 -8.09 -52.95
N PRO A 315 -12.75 -9.36 -52.64
CA PRO A 315 -13.13 -10.29 -53.68
C PRO A 315 -14.24 -9.58 -54.45
N ARG A 316 -14.02 -9.33 -55.75
CA ARG A 316 -15.05 -8.75 -56.60
C ARG A 316 -16.25 -9.66 -56.41
N TYR A 317 -17.26 -9.15 -55.72
CA TYR A 317 -18.56 -9.80 -55.62
C TYR A 317 -19.06 -9.86 -57.06
N VAL A 318 -18.86 -11.01 -57.69
CA VAL A 318 -19.62 -11.37 -58.88
C VAL A 318 -21.03 -11.52 -58.35
N ASP A 319 -21.96 -10.73 -58.90
CA ASP A 319 -23.38 -10.76 -58.58
C ASP A 319 -23.95 -12.15 -58.88
N GLN A 320 -23.72 -13.10 -57.98
CA GLN A 320 -24.46 -14.35 -57.92
C GLN A 320 -25.69 -14.03 -57.09
N GLY A 321 -26.80 -13.80 -57.80
CA GLY A 321 -28.09 -13.45 -57.20
C GLY A 321 -28.39 -14.32 -55.98
N PHE A 322 -28.86 -13.68 -54.91
CA PHE A 322 -29.14 -14.31 -53.63
C PHE A 322 -29.88 -15.63 -53.81
N PRO A 323 -29.30 -16.77 -53.38
CA PRO A 323 -30.00 -18.04 -53.46
C PRO A 323 -31.23 -17.98 -52.55
N THR A 324 -32.33 -18.56 -53.02
CA THR A 324 -33.66 -18.45 -52.38
C THR A 324 -33.68 -18.91 -50.93
N TRP A 325 -32.78 -19.81 -50.52
CA TRP A 325 -32.64 -20.23 -49.12
C TRP A 325 -32.20 -19.09 -48.19
N ALA A 326 -31.39 -18.13 -48.66
CA ALA A 326 -30.92 -17.00 -47.87
C ALA A 326 -32.04 -16.00 -47.52
N LYS A 327 -33.12 -15.97 -48.30
CA LYS A 327 -34.32 -15.17 -48.02
C LYS A 327 -35.16 -15.75 -46.88
N TRP A 328 -35.11 -17.06 -46.66
CA TRP A 328 -35.83 -17.70 -45.55
C TRP A 328 -35.10 -17.53 -44.22
N THR A 329 -33.76 -17.52 -44.24
CA THR A 329 -32.95 -17.34 -43.02
C THR A 329 -33.03 -15.93 -42.42
N THR A 330 -33.22 -14.89 -43.25
CA THR A 330 -33.39 -13.52 -42.75
C THR A 330 -34.73 -13.29 -42.07
N ALA A 331 -35.80 -13.97 -42.52
CA ALA A 331 -37.09 -13.91 -41.84
C ALA A 331 -37.03 -14.51 -40.42
N SER A 332 -36.34 -15.64 -40.24
CA SER A 332 -36.22 -16.32 -38.94
C SER A 332 -35.36 -15.55 -37.93
N ALA A 333 -34.33 -14.83 -38.40
CA ALA A 333 -33.44 -14.04 -37.53
C ALA A 333 -34.17 -12.84 -36.89
N VAL A 334 -35.11 -12.22 -37.62
CA VAL A 334 -35.90 -11.09 -37.09
C VAL A 334 -36.82 -11.55 -35.96
N THR A 335 -37.39 -12.76 -36.05
CA THR A 335 -38.26 -13.31 -34.99
C THR A 335 -37.48 -13.62 -33.71
N ALA A 336 -36.27 -14.15 -33.81
CA ALA A 336 -35.43 -14.45 -32.64
C ALA A 336 -34.97 -13.18 -31.91
N ILE A 337 -34.66 -12.12 -32.65
CA ILE A 337 -34.28 -10.82 -32.07
C ILE A 337 -35.47 -10.21 -31.31
N LEU A 338 -36.68 -10.25 -31.88
CA LEU A 338 -37.87 -9.74 -31.20
C LEU A 338 -38.19 -10.51 -29.91
N ALA A 339 -38.05 -11.84 -29.90
CA ALA A 339 -38.26 -12.65 -28.69
C ALA A 339 -37.22 -12.35 -27.59
N GLY A 340 -35.96 -12.11 -27.96
CA GLY A 340 -34.90 -11.73 -27.03
C GLY A 340 -35.16 -10.38 -26.34
N VAL A 341 -35.69 -9.40 -27.09
CA VAL A 341 -36.04 -8.07 -26.52
C VAL A 341 -37.16 -8.16 -25.49
N VAL A 342 -38.17 -9.02 -25.71
CA VAL A 342 -39.28 -9.22 -24.76
C VAL A 342 -38.79 -9.87 -23.46
N LEU A 343 -37.87 -10.84 -23.52
CA LEU A 343 -37.31 -11.52 -22.34
C LEU A 343 -36.41 -10.61 -21.48
N VAL A 344 -35.70 -9.67 -22.10
CA VAL A 344 -34.91 -8.66 -21.37
C VAL A 344 -35.83 -7.63 -20.70
N ALA A 345 -36.91 -7.22 -21.36
CA ALA A 345 -37.86 -6.27 -20.80
C ALA A 345 -38.69 -6.83 -19.62
N SER A 346 -38.85 -8.15 -19.51
CA SER A 346 -39.64 -8.78 -18.45
C SER A 346 -38.88 -9.02 -17.14
N GLY A 347 -37.64 -8.52 -17.00
CA GLY A 347 -36.87 -8.64 -15.76
C GLY A 347 -36.42 -10.07 -15.41
N ALA A 348 -36.46 -11.01 -16.38
CA ALA A 348 -36.12 -12.42 -16.15
C ALA A 348 -34.63 -12.65 -15.74
N PHE A 349 -33.81 -11.60 -15.84
CA PHE A 349 -32.39 -11.61 -15.51
C PHE A 349 -32.00 -10.61 -14.41
N GLU A 350 -32.95 -10.10 -13.63
CA GLU A 350 -32.61 -9.29 -12.46
C GLU A 350 -31.83 -10.13 -11.45
N ALA A 351 -30.57 -9.75 -11.21
CA ALA A 351 -29.70 -10.43 -10.26
C ALA A 351 -30.19 -10.20 -8.82
N ALA A 352 -30.11 -11.24 -7.99
CA ALA A 352 -30.48 -11.18 -6.58
C ALA A 352 -29.80 -9.99 -5.85
N PRO A 353 -30.49 -9.35 -4.90
CA PRO A 353 -29.98 -8.16 -4.22
C PRO A 353 -28.63 -8.43 -3.56
N ARG A 354 -27.64 -7.60 -3.91
CA ARG A 354 -26.28 -7.69 -3.36
C ARG A 354 -26.31 -7.29 -1.89
N THR A 355 -25.90 -8.19 -1.01
CA THR A 355 -25.64 -7.89 0.40
C THR A 355 -24.48 -6.89 0.51
N THR A 356 -24.74 -5.72 1.08
CA THR A 356 -23.74 -4.72 1.42
C THR A 356 -22.84 -5.24 2.53
N ARG A 357 -21.53 -5.32 2.29
CA ARG A 357 -20.52 -5.60 3.31
C ARG A 357 -19.79 -4.31 3.62
N PHE A 358 -19.83 -3.88 4.87
CA PHE A 358 -19.09 -2.71 5.34
C PHE A 358 -17.58 -2.99 5.26
N THR A 359 -16.83 -2.15 4.55
CA THR A 359 -15.36 -2.08 4.59
C THR A 359 -14.95 -0.72 5.14
N TYR A 360 -14.01 -0.74 6.10
CA TYR A 360 -13.55 0.45 6.81
C TYR A 360 -12.71 1.35 5.88
N GLY A 361 -13.16 2.59 5.66
CA GLY A 361 -12.54 3.56 4.76
C GLY A 361 -13.49 4.63 4.19
N GLY A 362 -14.80 4.45 4.36
CA GLY A 362 -15.83 5.33 3.79
C GLY A 362 -16.66 4.60 2.72
N LEU A 363 -17.89 5.08 2.51
CA LEU A 363 -18.82 4.57 1.49
C LEU A 363 -18.13 4.61 0.11
N VAL A 364 -17.88 3.43 -0.46
CA VAL A 364 -17.63 3.31 -1.89
C VAL A 364 -18.90 2.72 -2.49
N GLU A 365 -19.74 3.57 -3.06
CA GLU A 365 -20.75 3.12 -4.01
C GLU A 365 -20.03 2.43 -5.17
N ARG A 366 -20.48 1.23 -5.52
CA ARG A 366 -20.12 0.56 -6.76
C ARG A 366 -21.22 0.74 -7.78
#